data_AF-A0A0V8JCK1-F1
#
_entry.id   AF-A0A0V8JCK1-F1
#
_cell.length_a   1.000
_cell.length_b   1.000
_cell.length_c   1.000
_cell.angle_alpha   90.00
_cell.angle_beta   90.00
_cell.angle_gamma   90.00
#
_symmetry.space_group_name_H-M   'P 1'
#
loop_
_entity.id
_entity.type
_entity.pdbx_description
1 polymer ?
#
loop_
_entity_poly.entity_id
_entity_poly.type
_entity_poly.pdbx_seq_one_letter_code
_entity_poly.pdbx_strand_id
1 'polypeptide(L)'
;MKKENFHLKISLLNKAGKTYVHPDDLPAVLNLLHSASEAGLAVKIEYFDDILAYRTATSVVGETILSVNKSTNETLFFGPYTFKNLAHSLNIQLSYQK
;
A
#
# COMPACT_ATOMS: atom_id res chain seq x y z
N MET A 1 -13.72 17.47 17.64
CA MET A 1 -13.85 16.13 17.04
C MET A 1 -12.81 15.22 17.68
N LYS A 2 -13.21 14.10 18.30
CA LYS A 2 -12.25 13.08 18.76
C LYS A 2 -11.61 12.46 17.52
N LYS A 3 -10.28 12.50 17.42
CA LYS A 3 -9.56 11.72 16.39
C LYS A 3 -9.73 10.25 16.76
N GLU A 4 -10.58 9.54 16.04
CA GLU A 4 -10.61 8.08 16.13
C GLU A 4 -9.29 7.57 15.56
N ASN A 5 -8.47 6.95 16.40
CA ASN A 5 -7.24 6.29 15.96
C ASN A 5 -7.65 5.02 15.22
N PHE A 6 -7.68 5.09 13.88
CA PHE A 6 -7.97 3.94 13.04
C PHE A 6 -6.77 2.98 13.09
N HIS A 7 -6.99 1.74 13.52
CA HIS A 7 -5.95 0.70 13.56
C HIS A 7 -6.22 -0.32 12.45
N LEU A 8 -5.27 -0.46 11.53
CA LEU A 8 -5.28 -1.48 10.48
C LEU A 8 -4.27 -2.60 10.77
N LYS A 9 -4.74 -3.85 10.73
CA LYS A 9 -3.89 -5.05 10.82
C LYS A 9 -3.74 -5.63 9.42
N ILE A 10 -2.50 -5.92 9.02
CA ILE A 10 -2.18 -6.48 7.70
C ILE A 10 -1.35 -7.74 7.87
N SER A 11 -1.79 -8.83 7.28
CA SER A 11 -1.08 -10.10 7.23
C SER A 11 -0.06 -10.07 6.09
N LEU A 12 1.15 -10.53 6.37
CA LEU A 12 2.27 -10.54 5.45
C LEU A 12 2.65 -11.96 5.07
N LEU A 13 2.83 -12.20 3.78
CA LEU A 13 3.36 -13.45 3.24
C LEU A 13 4.83 -13.29 2.90
N ASN A 14 5.63 -14.33 3.17
CA ASN A 14 7.02 -14.38 2.72
C ASN A 14 7.18 -15.46 1.65
N LYS A 15 7.54 -15.07 0.43
CA LYS A 15 7.72 -15.97 -0.72
C LYS A 15 9.00 -15.59 -1.47
N ALA A 16 9.85 -16.57 -1.75
CA ALA A 16 11.10 -16.37 -2.51
C ALA A 16 11.97 -15.19 -1.98
N GLY A 17 12.07 -15.04 -0.65
CA GLY A 17 12.86 -13.98 -0.02
C GLY A 17 12.24 -12.57 -0.08
N LYS A 18 11.00 -12.45 -0.55
CA LYS A 18 10.26 -11.19 -0.63
C LYS A 18 9.04 -11.22 0.28
N THR A 19 8.64 -10.04 0.75
CA THR A 19 7.46 -9.84 1.60
C THR A 19 6.31 -9.27 0.76
N TYR A 20 5.13 -9.85 0.94
CA TYR A 20 3.91 -9.52 0.21
C TYR A 20 2.75 -9.30 1.16
N VAL A 21 1.70 -8.63 0.68
CA VAL A 21 0.40 -8.55 1.38
C VAL A 21 -0.34 -9.87 1.18
N HIS A 22 -0.98 -10.39 2.22
CA HIS A 22 -1.91 -11.51 2.08
C HIS A 22 -3.09 -11.11 1.18
N PRO A 23 -3.56 -11.95 0.24
CA PRO A 23 -4.65 -11.60 -0.67
C PRO A 23 -5.91 -11.07 0.03
N ASP A 24 -6.27 -11.64 1.18
CA ASP A 24 -7.45 -11.23 1.96
C ASP A 24 -7.36 -9.78 2.47
N ASP A 25 -6.15 -9.26 2.71
CA ASP A 25 -5.91 -7.90 3.20
C ASP A 25 -5.66 -6.90 2.07
N LEU A 26 -5.49 -7.37 0.82
CA LEU A 26 -5.19 -6.54 -0.34
C LEU A 26 -6.26 -5.46 -0.60
N PRO A 27 -7.58 -5.73 -0.50
CA PRO A 27 -8.60 -4.69 -0.69
C PRO A 27 -8.46 -3.53 0.30
N ALA A 28 -8.14 -3.83 1.57
CA ALA A 28 -7.96 -2.80 2.60
C ALA A 28 -6.71 -1.94 2.32
N VAL A 29 -5.62 -2.57 1.87
CA VAL A 29 -4.41 -1.86 1.43
C VAL A 29 -4.70 -0.95 0.25
N LEU A 30 -5.39 -1.45 -0.78
CA LEU A 30 -5.75 -0.68 -1.98
C LEU A 30 -6.65 0.51 -1.63
N ASN A 31 -7.64 0.35 -0.75
CA ASN A 31 -8.50 1.44 -0.31
C ASN A 31 -7.70 2.54 0.40
N LEU A 32 -6.78 2.17 1.31
CA LEU A 32 -5.92 3.15 1.99
C LEU A 32 -5.03 3.91 0.98
N LEU A 33 -4.43 3.19 0.03
CA LEU A 33 -3.61 3.79 -1.02
C LEU A 33 -4.41 4.70 -1.95
N HIS A 34 -5.68 4.36 -2.21
CA HIS A 34 -6.59 5.22 -2.96
C HIS A 34 -6.86 6.52 -2.20
N SER A 35 -7.25 6.45 -0.93
CA SER A 35 -7.45 7.64 -0.09
C SER A 35 -6.17 8.47 0.06
N ALA A 36 -5.01 7.82 0.16
CA ALA A 36 -3.71 8.50 0.16
C ALA A 36 -3.44 9.25 -1.15
N SER A 37 -3.87 8.68 -2.28
CA SER A 37 -3.75 9.32 -3.59
C SER A 37 -4.69 10.51 -3.72
N GLU A 38 -5.92 10.41 -3.23
CA GLU A 38 -6.88 11.53 -3.19
C GLU A 38 -6.36 12.67 -2.29
N ALA A 39 -5.65 12.34 -1.21
CA ALA A 39 -4.99 13.31 -0.34
C ALA A 39 -3.66 13.86 -0.88
N GLY A 40 -3.22 13.44 -2.07
CA GLY A 40 -1.97 13.88 -2.69
C GLY A 40 -0.69 13.35 -2.02
N LEU A 41 -0.78 12.34 -1.15
CA LEU A 41 0.35 11.72 -0.46
C LEU A 41 0.96 10.55 -1.25
N ALA A 42 0.15 9.94 -2.11
CA ALA A 42 0.55 8.88 -3.03
C ALA A 42 0.17 9.24 -4.47
N VAL A 43 0.81 8.57 -5.42
CA VAL A 43 0.51 8.66 -6.84
C VAL A 43 0.13 7.27 -7.33
N LYS A 44 -1.08 7.17 -7.87
CA LYS A 44 -1.54 5.99 -8.61
C LYS A 44 -0.95 6.03 -10.01
N ILE A 45 -0.27 4.95 -10.42
CA ILE A 45 0.31 4.79 -11.75
C ILE A 45 -0.22 3.51 -12.36
N GLU A 46 -0.73 3.61 -13.58
CA GLU A 46 -1.15 2.46 -14.37
C GLU A 46 -0.07 2.21 -15.43
N TYR A 47 0.79 1.22 -15.19
CA TYR A 47 1.88 0.82 -16.08
C TYR A 47 1.41 -0.31 -16.99
N PHE A 48 1.41 -0.11 -18.31
CA PHE A 48 0.87 -1.07 -19.27
C PHE A 48 -0.59 -1.45 -18.97
N ASP A 49 -1.26 -2.19 -19.86
CA ASP A 49 -2.69 -2.48 -19.68
C ASP A 49 -3.00 -3.36 -18.45
N ASP A 50 -2.00 -3.95 -17.80
CA ASP A 50 -2.19 -4.99 -16.76
C ASP A 50 -1.62 -4.68 -15.37
N ILE A 51 -0.81 -3.62 -15.16
CA ILE A 51 -0.18 -3.36 -13.85
C ILE A 51 -0.68 -2.06 -13.22
N LEU A 52 -1.12 -2.16 -11.96
CA LEU A 52 -1.41 -1.02 -11.10
C LEU A 52 -0.29 -0.87 -10.07
N ALA A 53 0.24 0.34 -9.92
CA ALA A 53 1.25 0.67 -8.92
C ALA A 53 0.88 1.93 -8.13
N TYR A 54 1.30 1.98 -6.87
CA TYR A 54 1.23 3.16 -6.02
C TYR A 54 2.63 3.56 -5.59
N ARG A 55 2.96 4.85 -5.71
CA ARG A 55 4.23 5.44 -5.27
C ARG A 55 4.00 6.57 -4.28
N THR A 56 4.99 6.94 -3.48
CA THR A 56 4.95 8.18 -2.70
C THR A 56 4.95 9.40 -3.63
N ALA A 57 4.30 10.50 -3.21
CA ALA A 57 4.25 11.75 -3.99
C ALA A 57 5.52 12.63 -3.87
N THR A 58 6.64 12.10 -3.37
CA THR A 58 7.87 12.87 -3.11
C THR A 58 8.58 13.32 -4.40
N SER A 59 9.06 14.56 -4.43
CA SER A 59 9.36 15.37 -5.63
C SER A 59 10.60 15.00 -6.48
N VAL A 60 11.28 13.87 -6.22
CA VAL A 60 12.53 13.53 -6.92
C VAL A 60 12.47 12.13 -7.54
N VAL A 61 12.16 11.10 -6.75
CA VAL A 61 11.85 9.75 -7.23
C VAL A 61 10.90 9.15 -6.20
N GLY A 62 9.61 9.00 -6.53
CA GLY A 62 8.66 8.37 -5.61
C GLY A 62 9.05 6.92 -5.31
N GLU A 63 9.02 6.50 -4.05
CA GLU A 63 9.25 5.09 -3.71
C GLU A 63 8.00 4.27 -4.04
N THR A 64 8.15 3.11 -4.68
CA THR A 64 7.02 2.19 -4.90
C THR A 64 6.57 1.62 -3.57
N ILE A 65 5.26 1.68 -3.32
CA ILE A 65 4.62 1.19 -2.10
C ILE A 65 4.00 -0.18 -2.36
N LEU A 66 3.27 -0.29 -3.47
CA LEU A 66 2.58 -1.52 -3.90
C LEU A 66 2.58 -1.56 -5.43
N SER A 67 2.78 -2.74 -6.01
CA SER A 67 2.34 -3.01 -7.39
C SER A 67 1.62 -4.34 -7.46
N VAL A 68 0.55 -4.38 -8.25
CA VAL A 68 -0.32 -5.55 -8.43
C VAL A 68 -0.60 -5.78 -9.91
N ASN A 69 -0.77 -7.04 -10.28
CA ASN A 69 -1.38 -7.41 -11.56
C ASN A 69 -2.90 -7.23 -11.47
N LYS A 70 -3.48 -6.40 -12.34
CA LYS A 70 -4.92 -6.07 -12.35
C LYS A 70 -5.81 -7.26 -12.69
N SER A 71 -5.32 -8.17 -13.52
CA SER A 71 -6.07 -9.33 -14.01
C SER A 71 -6.08 -10.48 -13.01
N THR A 72 -5.01 -10.65 -12.23
CA THR A 72 -4.88 -11.76 -11.25
C THR A 72 -5.01 -11.34 -9.79
N ASN A 73 -5.03 -10.03 -9.50
CA ASN A 73 -4.90 -9.46 -8.15
C ASN A 73 -3.65 -9.94 -7.40
N GLU A 74 -2.63 -10.43 -8.11
CA GLU A 74 -1.37 -10.84 -7.49
C GLU A 74 -0.54 -9.61 -7.10
N THR A 75 -0.05 -9.58 -5.87
CA THR A 75 0.93 -8.58 -5.44
C THR A 75 2.29 -8.89 -6.05
N LEU A 76 2.78 -8.00 -6.91
CA LEU A 76 4.09 -8.12 -7.58
C LEU A 76 5.21 -7.54 -6.72
N PHE A 77 4.91 -6.47 -5.98
CA PHE A 77 5.80 -5.83 -5.03
C PHE A 77 5.01 -5.21 -3.89
N PHE A 78 5.56 -5.27 -2.68
CA PHE A 78 5.07 -4.51 -1.54
C PHE A 78 6.24 -3.98 -0.72
N GLY A 79 6.17 -2.69 -0.35
CA GLY A 79 7.14 -2.00 0.48
C GLY A 79 6.55 -1.72 1.87
N PRO A 80 6.68 -2.65 2.85
CA PRO A 80 6.02 -2.52 4.15
C PRO A 80 6.45 -1.25 4.90
N TYR A 81 7.74 -0.90 4.87
CA TYR A 81 8.23 0.29 5.56
C TYR A 81 7.60 1.58 5.00
N THR A 82 7.62 1.75 3.68
CA THR A 82 7.03 2.91 3.01
C THR A 82 5.51 2.97 3.23
N PHE A 83 4.82 1.83 3.19
CA PHE A 83 3.39 1.76 3.48
C PHE A 83 3.05 2.17 4.92
N LYS A 84 3.84 1.72 5.90
CA LYS A 84 3.67 2.09 7.31
C LYS A 84 3.84 3.60 7.52
N ASN A 85 4.85 4.20 6.88
CA ASN A 85 5.08 5.64 6.97
C ASN A 85 3.94 6.44 6.36
N LEU A 86 3.42 6.01 5.21
CA LEU A 86 2.25 6.62 4.58
C LEU A 86 1.02 6.54 5.49
N ALA A 87 0.74 5.37 6.08
CA ALA A 87 -0.37 5.20 7.02
C ALA A 87 -0.23 6.13 8.24
N HIS A 88 0.98 6.32 8.76
CA HIS A 88 1.23 7.27 9.85
C HIS A 88 0.85 8.70 9.43
N SER A 89 1.23 9.14 8.23
CA SER A 89 0.86 10.47 7.71
C SER A 89 -0.65 10.67 7.61
N LEU A 90 -1.43 9.59 7.49
CA LEU A 90 -2.89 9.59 7.53
C LEU A 90 -3.49 9.45 8.94
N ASN A 91 -2.67 9.47 10.00
CA ASN A 91 -3.06 9.15 11.38
C ASN A 91 -3.66 7.74 11.54
N ILE A 92 -3.23 6.78 10.72
CA ILE A 92 -3.63 5.38 10.79
C ILE A 92 -2.50 4.58 11.47
N GLN A 93 -2.85 3.88 12.56
CA GLN A 93 -1.92 2.97 13.21
C GLN A 93 -1.91 1.64 12.46
N LEU A 94 -0.72 1.18 12.08
CA LEU A 94 -0.57 -0.03 11.29
C LEU A 94 0.30 -1.06 12.01
N SER A 95 -0.18 -2.31 12.05
CA SER A 95 0.57 -3.45 12.58
C SER A 95 0.57 -4.60 11.60
N TYR A 96 1.73 -5.25 11.47
CA TYR A 96 1.90 -6.42 10.63
C TYR A 96 1.76 -7.71 11.43
N GLN A 97 1.11 -8.69 10.84
CA GLN A 97 1.10 -10.09 11.29
C GLN A 97 1.83 -10.94 10.25
N LYS A 98 2.57 -11.94 10.68
CA LYS A 98 3.30 -12.87 9.81
C LYS A 98 2.62 -14.22 9.81
#